data_AF-A0A7Y2P3U2-F1
#
_entry.id   AF-A0A7Y2P3U2-F1
#
_cell.length_a   1.000
_cell.length_b   1.000
_cell.length_c   1.000
_cell.angle_alpha   90.00
_cell.angle_beta   90.00
_cell.angle_gamma   90.00
#
_symmetry.space_group_name_H-M   'P 1'
#
loop_
_entity.id
_entity.type
_entity.pdbx_description
1 polymer ?
#
loop_
_entity_poly.entity_id
_entity_poly.type
_entity_poly.pdbx_seq_one_letter_code
_entity_poly.pdbx_strand_id
1 'polypeptide(L)'
;VNTISEVYKVQQGFVVVQISESIPEGFRDYEEVEMQLKQLAGTQKKFEESERLAGELSKKSGGDLSKIPSLDQRVSVGSTNRFNYQTSIPNIGKDYGFIDAAFSLEKNELSEPVRGIKGFYLIYLTEKTEFDSASYNLQSGTLRNNLLQTKKNAFVNQWLTTLKENSDIVDNRHIFYAY
;
A
#
# COMPACT_ATOMS: atom_id res chain seq x y z
N VAL A 1 38.22 -7.97 6.35
CA VAL A 1 37.58 -9.27 6.68
C VAL A 1 38.23 -9.80 7.95
N ASN A 2 37.46 -10.39 8.87
CA ASN A 2 37.85 -10.82 10.22
C ASN A 2 38.37 -9.73 11.16
N THR A 3 38.10 -8.47 10.81
CA THR A 3 38.34 -7.32 11.70
C THR A 3 37.19 -7.20 12.67
N ILE A 4 37.49 -7.09 13.96
CA ILE A 4 36.54 -6.90 15.05
C ILE A 4 36.48 -5.41 15.36
N SER A 5 35.27 -4.87 15.49
CA SER A 5 35.08 -3.47 15.87
C SER A 5 35.38 -3.23 17.34
N GLU A 6 35.49 -1.95 17.70
CA GLU A 6 35.36 -1.54 19.09
C GLU A 6 33.95 -1.86 19.62
N VAL A 7 33.78 -1.83 20.94
CA VAL A 7 32.50 -2.10 21.59
C VAL A 7 31.59 -0.87 21.44
N TYR A 8 30.47 -1.02 20.75
CA TYR A 8 29.45 0.02 20.64
C TYR A 8 28.37 -0.16 21.70
N LYS A 9 28.01 0.91 22.41
CA LYS A 9 26.88 0.92 23.33
C LYS A 9 25.61 1.30 22.58
N VAL A 10 24.58 0.45 22.64
CA VAL A 10 23.24 0.68 22.08
C VAL A 10 22.19 0.58 23.19
N GLN A 11 20.94 1.01 22.94
CA GLN A 11 19.89 1.01 23.97
C GLN A 11 19.64 -0.37 24.60
N GLN A 12 19.92 -1.45 23.87
CA GLN A 12 19.71 -2.83 24.30
C GLN A 12 20.97 -3.52 24.86
N GLY A 13 22.10 -2.82 25.00
CA GLY A 13 23.35 -3.38 25.54
C GLY A 13 24.60 -2.98 24.78
N PHE A 14 25.52 -3.91 24.62
CA PHE A 14 26.78 -3.71 23.91
C PHE A 14 26.85 -4.57 22.66
N VAL A 15 27.34 -4.01 21.56
CA VAL A 15 27.49 -4.69 20.27
C VAL A 15 28.94 -4.64 19.85
N VAL A 16 29.47 -5.80 19.45
CA VAL A 16 30.76 -5.96 18.79
C VAL A 16 30.47 -6.62 17.45
N VAL A 17 30.95 -6.03 16.35
CA VAL A 17 30.75 -6.58 15.01
C VAL A 17 32.07 -7.06 14.42
N GLN A 18 32.02 -8.20 13.74
CA GLN A 18 33.13 -8.71 12.95
C GLN A 18 32.76 -8.66 11.47
N ILE A 19 33.66 -8.14 10.64
CA ILE A 19 33.47 -8.17 9.18
C ILE A 19 33.65 -9.62 8.71
N SER A 20 32.56 -10.37 8.55
CA SER A 20 32.60 -11.75 8.03
C SER A 20 33.05 -11.81 6.57
N GLU A 21 32.69 -10.80 5.78
CA GLU A 21 32.94 -10.73 4.35
C GLU A 21 32.95 -9.26 3.89
N SER A 22 33.65 -8.98 2.79
CA SER A 22 33.70 -7.65 2.17
C SER A 22 33.39 -7.80 0.68
N ILE A 23 32.16 -7.44 0.30
CA ILE A 23 31.71 -7.48 -1.09
C ILE A 23 32.01 -6.13 -1.73
N PRO A 24 32.75 -6.06 -2.86
CA PRO A 24 33.03 -4.79 -3.54
C PRO A 24 31.76 -4.15 -4.08
N GLU A 25 31.74 -2.82 -4.20
CA GLU A 25 30.63 -2.08 -4.80
C GLU A 25 30.43 -2.54 -6.25
N GLY A 26 29.21 -2.97 -6.57
CA GLY A 26 28.90 -3.55 -7.87
C GLY A 26 27.50 -4.18 -7.90
N PHE A 27 27.16 -4.74 -9.05
CA PHE A 27 25.95 -5.55 -9.17
C PHE A 27 26.21 -6.94 -8.62
N ARG A 28 25.19 -7.53 -7.98
CA ARG A 28 25.20 -8.95 -7.62
C ARG A 28 25.21 -9.78 -8.90
N ASP A 29 25.90 -10.93 -8.86
CA ASP A 29 25.95 -11.83 -10.00
C ASP A 29 24.55 -12.35 -10.33
N TYR A 30 24.27 -12.52 -11.62
CA TYR A 30 22.95 -12.95 -12.10
C TYR A 30 22.50 -14.25 -11.42
N GLU A 31 23.42 -15.20 -11.22
CA GLU A 31 23.15 -16.49 -10.57
C GLU A 31 22.65 -16.33 -9.13
N GLU A 32 23.17 -15.33 -8.39
CA GLU A 32 22.74 -15.05 -7.01
C GLU A 32 21.33 -14.46 -6.94
N VAL A 33 20.95 -13.66 -7.94
CA VAL A 33 19.67 -12.96 -7.98
C VAL A 33 18.66 -13.58 -8.94
N GLU A 34 19.01 -14.68 -9.61
CA GLU A 34 18.20 -15.29 -10.67
C GLU A 34 16.78 -15.60 -10.17
N MET A 35 16.66 -16.19 -8.97
CA MET A 35 15.38 -16.53 -8.37
C MET A 35 14.53 -15.27 -8.09
N GLN A 36 15.16 -14.20 -7.58
CA GLN A 36 14.48 -12.93 -7.30
C GLN A 36 14.00 -12.28 -8.61
N LEU A 37 14.86 -12.24 -9.63
CA LEU A 37 14.55 -11.68 -10.93
C LEU A 37 13.45 -12.48 -11.65
N LYS A 38 13.48 -13.82 -11.59
CA LYS A 38 12.42 -14.67 -12.14
C LYS A 38 11.07 -14.39 -11.48
N GLN A 39 11.02 -14.19 -10.17
CA GLN A 39 9.78 -13.84 -9.48
C GLN A 39 9.27 -12.44 -9.86
N LEU A 40 10.16 -11.45 -9.95
CA LEU A 40 9.82 -10.09 -10.37
C LEU A 40 9.32 -10.06 -11.81
N ALA A 41 10.06 -10.67 -12.74
CA ALA A 41 9.71 -10.76 -14.15
C ALA A 41 8.41 -11.56 -14.34
N GLY A 42 8.24 -12.66 -13.61
CA GLY A 42 7.01 -13.45 -13.64
C GLY A 42 5.79 -12.65 -13.14
N THR A 43 5.96 -11.85 -12.09
CA THR A 43 4.91 -10.94 -11.59
C THR A 43 4.57 -9.88 -12.63
N GLN A 44 5.59 -9.23 -13.21
CA GLN A 44 5.41 -8.23 -14.26
C GLN A 44 4.65 -8.80 -15.45
N LYS A 45 5.05 -9.98 -15.94
CA LYS A 45 4.38 -10.66 -17.06
C LYS A 45 2.95 -11.06 -16.75
N LYS A 46 2.66 -11.49 -15.51
CA LYS A 46 1.28 -11.76 -15.07
C LYS A 46 0.41 -10.50 -15.10
N PHE A 47 0.94 -9.35 -14.69
CA PHE A 47 0.22 -8.08 -14.74
C PHE A 47 -0.04 -7.64 -16.19
N GLU A 48 0.96 -7.68 -17.06
CA GLU A 48 0.81 -7.36 -18.49
C GLU A 48 -0.25 -8.24 -19.16
N GLU A 49 -0.23 -9.55 -18.89
CA GLU A 49 -1.20 -10.48 -19.45
C GLU A 49 -2.61 -10.27 -18.86
N SER A 50 -2.71 -9.95 -17.57
CA SER A 50 -4.00 -9.65 -16.92
C SER A 50 -4.64 -8.37 -17.48
N GLU A 51 -3.82 -7.35 -17.77
CA GLU A 51 -4.27 -6.11 -18.40
C GLU A 51 -4.81 -6.38 -19.81
N ARG A 52 -4.02 -7.10 -20.63
CA ARG A 52 -4.41 -7.51 -21.97
C ARG A 52 -5.72 -8.29 -21.96
N LEU A 53 -5.82 -9.28 -21.06
CA LEU A 53 -7.01 -10.13 -20.93
C LEU A 53 -8.23 -9.31 -20.52
N ALA A 54 -8.10 -8.43 -19.52
CA ALA A 54 -9.19 -7.54 -19.09
C ALA A 54 -9.67 -6.64 -20.24
N GLY A 55 -8.75 -6.04 -21.00
CA GLY A 55 -9.09 -5.22 -22.17
C GLY A 55 -9.79 -6.02 -23.27
N GLU A 56 -9.33 -7.24 -23.56
CA GLU A 56 -9.98 -8.11 -24.55
C GLU A 56 -11.37 -8.56 -24.12
N LEU A 57 -11.54 -8.93 -22.85
CA LEU A 57 -12.83 -9.37 -22.31
C LEU A 57 -13.83 -8.22 -22.28
N SER A 58 -13.42 -7.01 -21.91
CA SER A 58 -14.25 -5.81 -21.96
C SER A 58 -14.80 -5.56 -23.36
N LYS A 59 -13.93 -5.65 -24.39
CA LYS A 59 -14.33 -5.49 -25.80
C LYS A 59 -15.25 -6.61 -26.28
N LYS A 60 -14.91 -7.87 -26.00
CA LYS A 60 -15.68 -9.05 -26.46
C LYS A 60 -17.04 -9.17 -25.79
N SER A 61 -17.17 -8.74 -24.54
CA SER A 61 -18.44 -8.77 -23.82
C SER A 61 -19.39 -7.64 -24.26
N GLY A 62 -18.88 -6.62 -24.97
CA GLY A 62 -19.63 -5.42 -25.33
C GLY A 62 -20.06 -4.62 -24.11
N GLY A 63 -19.27 -4.67 -23.03
CA GLY A 63 -19.55 -3.99 -21.77
C GLY A 63 -20.46 -4.76 -20.79
N ASP A 64 -20.88 -5.98 -21.12
CA ASP A 64 -21.74 -6.79 -20.26
C ASP A 64 -20.92 -7.82 -19.47
N LEU A 65 -20.69 -7.52 -18.18
CA LEU A 65 -19.92 -8.40 -17.29
C LEU A 65 -20.51 -9.82 -17.20
N SER A 66 -21.82 -10.00 -17.35
CA SER A 66 -22.46 -11.33 -17.24
C SER A 66 -22.01 -12.32 -18.32
N LYS A 67 -21.50 -11.82 -19.44
CA LYS A 67 -20.98 -12.65 -20.55
C LYS A 67 -19.55 -13.13 -20.33
N ILE A 68 -18.79 -12.48 -19.45
CA ILE A 68 -17.37 -12.74 -19.26
C ILE A 68 -17.08 -14.19 -18.83
N PRO A 69 -17.79 -14.81 -17.87
CA PRO A 69 -17.51 -16.19 -17.45
C PRO A 69 -17.65 -17.22 -18.59
N SER A 70 -18.51 -16.94 -19.58
CA SER A 70 -18.66 -17.76 -20.78
C SER A 70 -17.54 -17.56 -21.81
N LEU A 71 -16.89 -16.39 -21.79
CA LEU A 71 -15.76 -16.06 -22.66
C LEU A 71 -14.43 -16.57 -22.11
N ASP A 72 -14.26 -16.53 -20.79
CA ASP A 72 -13.08 -17.05 -20.09
C ASP A 72 -13.43 -17.57 -18.70
N GLN A 73 -13.35 -18.90 -18.53
CA GLN A 73 -13.70 -19.60 -17.29
C GLN A 73 -12.72 -19.30 -16.13
N ARG A 74 -11.57 -18.69 -16.41
CA ARG A 74 -10.59 -18.30 -15.39
C ARG A 74 -11.01 -17.02 -14.66
N VAL A 75 -11.98 -16.28 -15.19
CA VAL A 75 -12.41 -14.99 -14.66
C VAL A 75 -13.71 -15.13 -13.88
N SER A 76 -13.68 -14.69 -12.63
CA SER A 76 -14.85 -14.63 -11.77
C SER A 76 -15.55 -13.28 -11.88
N VAL A 77 -16.88 -13.30 -11.99
CA VAL A 77 -17.72 -12.11 -11.90
C VAL A 77 -18.51 -12.17 -10.60
N GLY A 78 -18.53 -11.06 -9.87
CA GLY A 78 -19.21 -10.95 -8.59
C GLY A 78 -19.62 -9.51 -8.32
N SER A 79 -20.37 -9.32 -7.23
CA SER A 79 -20.77 -8.00 -6.74
C SER A 79 -20.13 -7.73 -5.38
N THR A 80 -19.78 -6.48 -5.14
CA THR A 80 -19.40 -5.99 -3.83
C THR A 80 -20.65 -5.51 -3.09
N ASN A 81 -20.71 -5.69 -1.78
CA ASN A 81 -21.66 -4.89 -0.97
C ASN A 81 -21.17 -3.43 -0.92
N ARG A 82 -21.95 -2.55 -0.29
CA ARG A 82 -21.54 -1.15 -0.09
C ARG A 82 -20.19 -1.08 0.63
N PHE A 83 -19.31 -0.20 0.16
CA PHE A 83 -18.04 0.11 0.78
C PHE A 83 -17.80 1.63 0.75
N ASN A 84 -16.88 2.10 1.58
CA ASN A 84 -16.38 3.45 1.56
C ASN A 84 -14.84 3.46 1.48
N TYR A 85 -14.26 4.64 1.32
CA TYR A 85 -12.81 4.85 1.21
C TYR A 85 -11.96 4.31 2.37
N GLN A 86 -12.54 4.13 3.56
CA GLN A 86 -11.81 3.71 4.76
C GLN A 86 -11.94 2.20 5.03
N THR A 87 -13.02 1.59 4.56
CA THR A 87 -13.34 0.18 4.79
C THR A 87 -12.69 -0.74 3.75
N SER A 88 -12.45 -1.99 4.14
CA SER A 88 -12.08 -3.05 3.19
C SER A 88 -13.25 -3.37 2.27
N ILE A 89 -12.99 -3.58 0.99
CA ILE A 89 -14.02 -3.97 0.02
C ILE A 89 -14.37 -5.45 0.27
N PRO A 90 -15.66 -5.80 0.43
CA PRO A 90 -16.08 -7.19 0.54
C PRO A 90 -15.59 -8.03 -0.63
N ASN A 91 -15.07 -9.24 -0.35
CA ASN A 91 -14.52 -10.20 -1.33
C ASN A 91 -13.22 -9.80 -2.05
N ILE A 92 -12.82 -8.52 -2.02
CA ILE A 92 -11.60 -8.02 -2.69
C ILE A 92 -10.49 -7.71 -1.66
N GLY A 93 -10.85 -7.08 -0.55
CA GLY A 93 -9.91 -6.58 0.45
C GLY A 93 -9.67 -5.08 0.32
N LYS A 94 -8.56 -4.60 0.86
CA LYS A 94 -8.16 -3.19 0.80
C LYS A 94 -7.31 -2.94 -0.44
N ASP A 95 -7.92 -2.39 -1.48
CA ASP A 95 -7.27 -2.09 -2.76
C ASP A 95 -7.61 -0.67 -3.21
N TYR A 96 -6.67 0.25 -3.05
CA TYR A 96 -6.89 1.67 -3.35
C TYR A 96 -7.10 1.91 -4.85
N GLY A 97 -6.47 1.14 -5.73
CA GLY A 97 -6.68 1.25 -7.18
C GLY A 97 -8.12 0.93 -7.56
N PHE A 98 -8.70 -0.11 -6.95
CA PHE A 98 -10.13 -0.42 -7.10
C PHE A 98 -11.02 0.68 -6.54
N ILE A 99 -10.75 1.15 -5.31
CA ILE A 99 -11.57 2.18 -4.65
C ILE A 99 -11.59 3.46 -5.49
N ASP A 100 -10.43 3.97 -5.90
CA ASP A 100 -10.32 5.21 -6.65
C ASP A 100 -11.05 5.14 -7.99
N ALA A 101 -10.89 4.03 -8.71
CA ALA A 101 -11.61 3.82 -9.96
C ALA A 101 -13.12 3.76 -9.73
N ALA A 102 -13.59 2.97 -8.75
CA ALA A 102 -15.02 2.84 -8.47
C ALA A 102 -15.68 4.17 -8.07
N PHE A 103 -14.98 5.03 -7.33
CA PHE A 103 -15.48 6.36 -6.95
C PHE A 103 -15.43 7.38 -8.09
N SER A 104 -14.62 7.14 -9.12
CA SER A 104 -14.54 7.99 -10.31
C SER A 104 -15.59 7.66 -11.36
N LEU A 105 -16.23 6.48 -11.29
CA LEU A 105 -17.29 6.07 -12.22
C LEU A 105 -18.62 6.79 -11.95
N GLU A 106 -19.41 6.87 -13.02
CA GLU A 106 -20.81 7.23 -13.02
C GLU A 106 -21.72 6.00 -12.93
N LYS A 107 -22.96 6.20 -12.48
CA LYS A 107 -23.91 5.10 -12.33
C LYS A 107 -24.15 4.39 -13.67
N ASN A 108 -24.12 3.06 -13.65
CA ASN A 108 -24.22 2.18 -14.83
C ASN A 108 -23.05 2.28 -15.81
N GLU A 109 -21.93 2.85 -15.39
CA GLU A 109 -20.70 2.87 -16.18
C GLU A 109 -19.86 1.62 -15.91
N LEU A 110 -19.25 1.11 -16.98
CA LEU A 110 -18.18 0.11 -16.91
C LEU A 110 -16.83 0.81 -17.02
N SER A 111 -15.91 0.49 -16.12
CA SER A 111 -14.54 0.99 -16.17
C SER A 111 -13.73 0.36 -17.31
N GLU A 112 -12.71 1.08 -17.76
CA GLU A 112 -11.54 0.47 -18.38
C GLU A 112 -10.83 -0.49 -17.41
N PRO A 113 -9.92 -1.37 -17.88
CA PRO A 113 -9.12 -2.22 -17.00
C PRO A 113 -8.41 -1.43 -15.89
N VAL A 114 -8.78 -1.71 -14.64
CA VAL A 114 -8.24 -1.03 -13.46
C VAL A 114 -7.15 -1.89 -12.84
N ARG A 115 -5.95 -1.32 -12.68
CA ARG A 115 -4.86 -1.97 -11.95
C ARG A 115 -5.15 -1.97 -10.44
N GLY A 116 -5.20 -3.15 -9.85
CA GLY A 116 -5.18 -3.36 -8.41
C GLY A 116 -3.88 -3.98 -7.90
N ILE A 117 -3.87 -4.32 -6.63
CA ILE A 117 -2.73 -4.93 -5.92
C ILE A 117 -2.52 -6.38 -6.37
N LYS A 118 -3.61 -7.11 -6.66
CA LYS A 118 -3.56 -8.55 -6.97
C LYS A 118 -3.73 -8.87 -8.45
N GLY A 119 -4.02 -7.88 -9.29
CA GLY A 119 -4.30 -8.07 -10.71
C GLY A 119 -5.07 -6.89 -11.29
N PHE A 120 -5.84 -7.15 -12.34
CA PHE A 120 -6.70 -6.15 -12.99
C PHE A 120 -8.18 -6.44 -12.75
N TYR A 121 -8.98 -5.38 -12.69
CA TYR A 121 -10.42 -5.43 -12.48
C TYR A 121 -11.16 -4.73 -13.62
N LEU A 122 -12.36 -5.21 -13.92
CA LEU A 122 -13.38 -4.47 -14.66
C LEU A 122 -14.51 -4.17 -13.68
N ILE A 123 -14.84 -2.90 -13.50
CA ILE A 123 -15.74 -2.44 -12.45
C ILE A 123 -16.98 -1.86 -13.11
N TYR A 124 -18.15 -2.43 -12.82
CA TYR A 124 -19.43 -1.85 -13.22
C TYR A 124 -20.09 -1.20 -12.00
N LEU A 125 -20.32 0.12 -12.07
CA LEU A 125 -20.89 0.85 -10.94
C LEU A 125 -22.41 0.70 -10.93
N THR A 126 -22.93 -0.05 -9.96
CA THR A 126 -24.38 -0.27 -9.81
C THR A 126 -25.08 0.90 -9.11
N GLU A 127 -24.47 1.42 -8.04
CA GLU A 127 -25.03 2.48 -7.22
C GLU A 127 -23.92 3.28 -6.53
N LYS A 128 -24.14 4.59 -6.38
CA LYS A 128 -23.26 5.53 -5.68
C LYS A 128 -24.10 6.42 -4.78
N THR A 129 -23.74 6.51 -3.50
CA THR A 129 -24.35 7.50 -2.61
C THR A 129 -23.81 8.87 -2.95
N GLU A 130 -24.69 9.81 -3.24
CA GLU A 130 -24.31 11.20 -3.47
C GLU A 130 -23.86 11.89 -2.18
N PHE A 131 -23.09 12.96 -2.35
CA PHE A 131 -22.64 13.75 -1.23
C PHE A 131 -23.80 14.53 -0.60
N ASP A 132 -24.09 14.23 0.67
CA ASP A 132 -25.07 14.97 1.47
C ASP A 132 -24.45 16.22 2.08
N SER A 133 -24.69 17.36 1.42
CA SER A 133 -24.22 18.66 1.87
C SER A 133 -24.84 19.12 3.19
N ALA A 134 -26.07 18.71 3.50
CA ALA A 134 -26.75 19.08 4.74
C ALA A 134 -26.13 18.36 5.93
N SER A 135 -25.93 17.04 5.82
CA SER A 135 -25.23 16.24 6.83
C SER A 135 -23.79 16.71 7.03
N TYR A 136 -23.08 17.05 5.94
CA TYR A 136 -21.74 17.63 6.02
C TYR A 136 -21.74 18.96 6.79
N ASN A 137 -22.64 19.88 6.48
CA ASN A 137 -22.68 21.19 7.12
C ASN A 137 -22.85 21.08 8.64
N LEU A 138 -23.70 20.16 9.11
CA LEU A 138 -23.91 19.87 10.53
C LEU A 138 -22.63 19.35 11.22
N GLN A 139 -21.78 18.61 10.50
CA GLN A 139 -20.59 17.96 11.06
C GLN A 139 -19.28 18.71 10.76
N SER A 140 -19.32 19.70 9.88
CA SER A 140 -18.14 20.39 9.32
C SER A 140 -17.23 20.99 10.40
N GLY A 141 -17.79 21.61 11.43
CA GLY A 141 -17.05 22.16 12.57
C GLY A 141 -16.29 21.09 13.36
N THR A 142 -16.95 19.97 13.65
CA THR A 142 -16.35 18.81 14.33
C THR A 142 -15.24 18.19 13.48
N LEU A 143 -15.48 17.99 12.19
CA LEU A 143 -14.49 17.44 11.26
C LEU A 143 -13.24 18.33 11.20
N ARG A 144 -13.43 19.66 11.09
CA ARG A 144 -12.33 20.63 11.10
C ARG A 144 -11.51 20.55 12.39
N ASN A 145 -12.16 20.51 13.54
CA ASN A 145 -11.48 20.45 14.83
C ASN A 145 -10.67 19.15 14.99
N ASN A 146 -11.22 18.02 14.58
CA ASN A 146 -10.53 16.72 14.59
C ASN A 146 -9.31 16.71 13.67
N LEU A 147 -9.44 17.24 12.45
CA LEU A 147 -8.32 17.36 11.51
C LEU A 147 -7.24 18.31 12.03
N LEU A 148 -7.63 19.43 12.64
CA LEU A 148 -6.71 20.38 13.24
C LEU A 148 -5.94 19.74 14.40
N GLN A 149 -6.62 19.02 15.29
CA GLN A 149 -5.97 18.34 16.41
C GLN A 149 -5.00 17.26 15.91
N THR A 150 -5.38 16.49 14.89
CA THR A 150 -4.51 15.49 14.26
C THR A 150 -3.23 16.12 13.72
N LYS A 151 -3.34 17.25 12.99
CA LYS A 151 -2.20 17.99 12.46
C LYS A 151 -1.30 18.57 13.55
N LYS A 152 -1.89 19.13 14.62
CA LYS A 152 -1.14 19.63 15.78
C LYS A 152 -0.31 18.54 16.44
N ASN A 153 -0.92 17.37 16.69
CA ASN A 153 -0.23 16.23 17.30
C ASN A 153 0.92 15.74 16.41
N ALA A 154 0.69 15.61 15.09
CA ALA A 154 1.72 15.21 14.15
C ALA A 154 2.90 16.21 14.13
N PHE A 155 2.60 17.52 14.13
CA PHE A 155 3.62 18.56 14.16
C PHE A 155 4.45 18.52 15.44
N VAL A 156 3.80 18.42 16.61
CA VAL A 156 4.51 18.36 17.90
C VAL A 156 5.41 17.12 17.96
N ASN A 157 4.95 15.96 17.50
CA ASN A 157 5.78 14.76 17.44
C ASN A 157 6.99 14.94 16.52
N GLN A 158 6.79 15.50 15.32
CA GLN A 158 7.89 15.77 14.39
C GLN A 158 8.89 16.78 14.96
N TRP A 159 8.39 17.84 15.60
CA TRP A 159 9.21 18.86 16.25
C TRP A 159 10.05 18.26 17.39
N LEU A 160 9.45 17.42 18.24
CA LEU A 160 10.17 16.72 19.31
C LEU A 160 11.23 15.75 18.76
N THR A 161 10.93 15.00 17.69
CA THR A 161 11.91 14.14 17.02
C THR A 161 13.08 14.97 16.50
N THR A 162 12.80 16.07 15.81
CA THR A 162 13.81 16.97 15.26
C THR A 162 14.67 17.60 16.36
N LEU A 163 14.07 18.03 17.48
CA LEU A 163 14.80 18.58 18.62
C LEU A 163 15.73 17.53 19.24
N LYS A 164 15.26 16.29 19.41
CA LYS A 164 16.08 15.19 19.96
C LYS A 164 17.26 14.86 19.06
N GLU A 165 17.06 14.80 17.75
CA GLU A 165 18.12 14.52 16.77
C GLU A 165 19.20 15.61 16.73
N ASN A 166 18.81 16.88 16.95
CA ASN A 166 19.73 18.02 16.91
C ASN A 166 20.33 18.41 18.27
N SER A 167 19.97 17.70 19.34
CA SER A 167 20.46 17.99 20.69
C SER A 167 21.52 16.97 21.12
N ASP A 168 22.55 17.44 21.82
CA ASP A 168 23.51 16.56 22.48
C ASP A 168 22.88 16.01 23.78
N ILE A 169 22.32 14.79 23.69
CA ILE A 169 21.62 14.14 24.79
C ILE A 169 22.47 12.98 25.31
N VAL A 170 23.03 13.13 26.52
CA VAL A 170 23.73 12.06 27.23
C VAL A 170 22.76 11.31 28.15
N ASP A 171 22.52 10.04 27.86
CA ASP A 171 21.61 9.19 28.65
C ASP A 171 22.30 8.53 29.86
N ASN A 172 22.10 9.13 31.03
CA ASN A 172 22.66 8.67 32.31
C ASN A 172 21.72 7.78 33.13
N ARG A 173 20.63 7.25 32.56
CA ARG A 173 19.67 6.41 33.32
C ARG A 173 20.29 5.15 33.90
N HIS A 174 21.35 4.64 33.28
CA HIS A 174 22.15 3.51 33.77
C HIS A 174 22.84 3.77 35.13
N ILE A 175 22.95 5.02 35.56
CA ILE A 175 23.50 5.40 36.88
C ILE A 175 22.47 5.16 37.99
N PHE A 176 21.17 5.21 37.66
CA PHE A 176 20.08 5.17 38.65
C PHE A 176 19.29 3.86 38.63
N TYR A 177 19.25 3.16 37.49
CA TYR A 177 18.55 1.88 37.34
C TYR A 177 19.56 0.81 36.93
N ALA A 178 20.16 0.15 37.92
CA ALA A 178 20.90 -1.09 37.73
C ALA A 178 19.93 -2.28 37.86
N TYR A 179 19.92 -3.16 36.85
CA TYR A 179 19.43 -4.53 36.99
C TYR A 179 20.61 -5.43 37.31
#